data_AF-A0A9N9DD61-F1
#
_entry.id   AF-A0A9N9DD61-F1
#
_cell.length_a   1.000
_cell.length_b   1.000
_cell.length_c   1.000
_cell.angle_alpha   90.00
_cell.angle_beta   90.00
_cell.angle_gamma   90.00
#
_symmetry.space_group_name_H-M   'P 1'
#
loop_
_entity.id
_entity.type
_entity.pdbx_description
1 polymer ?
#
loop_
_entity_poly.entity_id
_entity_poly.type
_entity_poly.pdbx_seq_one_letter_code
_entity_poly.pdbx_strand_id
1 'polypeptide(L)'
;NSTNFYNSKNAKNIWNIRIPGIFYYINIMNFHEHYSELLKKLPPSIKKNIWNRLISRVHNPLSEEQTSSIHSDIESLLISKIDKYAKKKNLQRRSKLILDHSRSNLDQTEINLKSNLDQTEINLRPNLQVINSEDEINARVKESTQETLNSIKQQKEVECNQIRLDMALKSRNLFEHILKKYIRDGTIYNLIHLLEEADGTRYPDISRIVKKN
;
A
#
# COMPACT_ATOMS: atom_id res chain seq x y z
N ASN A 1 0.55 -56.07 -28.66
CA ASN A 1 0.55 -55.62 -27.25
C ASN A 1 1.21 -54.28 -27.15
N SER A 2 0.40 -53.23 -27.35
CA SER A 2 0.78 -51.83 -27.28
C SER A 2 -0.14 -51.18 -26.26
N THR A 3 0.42 -50.51 -25.25
CA THR A 3 -0.21 -49.34 -24.63
C THR A 3 0.92 -48.43 -24.14
N ASN A 4 1.30 -47.54 -25.05
CA ASN A 4 2.20 -46.44 -24.81
C ASN A 4 1.50 -45.32 -24.02
N PHE A 5 2.27 -44.78 -23.09
CA PHE A 5 2.19 -43.45 -22.50
C PHE A 5 1.53 -42.40 -23.43
N TYR A 6 0.38 -41.87 -23.01
CA TYR A 6 -0.16 -40.62 -23.55
C TYR A 6 -0.02 -39.49 -22.53
N ASN A 7 0.98 -38.63 -22.80
CA ASN A 7 0.94 -37.17 -22.80
C ASN A 7 0.20 -36.44 -21.64
N SER A 8 0.99 -36.06 -20.64
CA SER A 8 0.67 -35.03 -19.61
C SER A 8 0.61 -33.58 -20.16
N LYS A 9 0.42 -33.40 -21.47
CA LYS A 9 0.41 -32.07 -22.11
C LYS A 9 -0.95 -31.37 -22.09
N ASN A 10 -2.03 -32.03 -21.67
CA ASN A 10 -3.38 -31.44 -21.65
C ASN A 10 -3.87 -30.90 -20.30
N ALA A 11 -3.11 -31.01 -19.21
CA ALA A 11 -3.49 -30.39 -17.93
C ALA A 11 -3.10 -28.91 -17.82
N LYS A 12 -2.34 -28.37 -18.79
CA LYS A 12 -1.81 -27.00 -18.75
C LYS A 12 -2.77 -25.92 -19.29
N ASN A 13 -3.90 -26.30 -19.88
CA ASN A 13 -4.77 -25.36 -20.60
C ASN A 13 -6.14 -25.10 -19.96
N ILE A 14 -6.42 -25.61 -18.76
CA ILE A 14 -7.70 -25.34 -18.05
C ILE A 14 -7.60 -24.14 -17.09
N TRP A 15 -6.38 -23.65 -16.80
CA TRP A 15 -6.16 -22.57 -15.82
C TRP A 15 -6.16 -21.15 -16.41
N ASN A 16 -6.45 -21.00 -17.70
CA ASN A 16 -6.52 -19.69 -18.39
C ASN A 16 -7.90 -19.03 -18.35
N ILE A 17 -8.74 -19.37 -17.35
CA ILE A 17 -9.96 -18.61 -17.08
C ILE A 17 -9.63 -17.45 -16.14
N ARG A 18 -9.47 -16.31 -16.80
CA ARG A 18 -9.34 -14.92 -16.36
C ARG A 18 -10.11 -14.55 -15.08
N ILE A 19 -9.48 -14.73 -13.91
CA ILE A 19 -9.79 -13.97 -12.68
C ILE A 19 -8.50 -13.29 -12.18
N PRO A 20 -8.32 -11.97 -12.41
CA PRO A 20 -7.08 -11.25 -12.06
C PRO A 20 -6.77 -11.19 -10.56
N GLY A 21 -7.75 -11.44 -9.69
CA GLY A 21 -7.60 -11.30 -8.24
C GLY A 21 -6.91 -12.48 -7.56
N ILE A 22 -7.19 -13.73 -7.99
CA ILE A 22 -6.78 -14.92 -7.24
C ILE A 22 -5.34 -15.34 -7.58
N PHE A 23 -4.93 -15.18 -8.84
CA PHE A 23 -3.56 -15.47 -9.27
C PHE A 23 -2.52 -14.53 -8.63
N TYR A 24 -2.89 -13.29 -8.30
CA TYR A 24 -1.99 -12.38 -7.59
C TYR A 24 -1.77 -12.80 -6.13
N TYR A 25 -2.73 -13.50 -5.49
CA TYR A 25 -2.56 -14.01 -4.13
C TYR A 25 -1.82 -15.34 -4.07
N ILE A 26 -1.97 -16.21 -5.08
CA ILE A 26 -1.36 -17.54 -5.11
C ILE A 26 0.12 -17.48 -5.53
N ASN A 27 0.51 -16.53 -6.38
CA ASN A 27 1.89 -16.44 -6.90
C ASN A 27 2.84 -15.52 -6.08
N ILE A 28 2.40 -14.99 -4.93
CA ILE A 28 3.14 -13.94 -4.17
C ILE A 28 3.74 -14.42 -2.83
N MET A 29 3.63 -15.69 -2.47
CA MET A 29 4.17 -16.16 -1.19
C MET A 29 4.87 -17.51 -1.25
N ASN A 30 5.75 -17.71 -2.24
CA ASN A 30 6.55 -18.93 -2.28
C ASN A 30 7.79 -18.81 -1.36
N PHE A 31 7.54 -18.65 -0.06
CA PHE A 31 8.60 -18.87 0.93
C PHE A 31 8.98 -20.36 0.89
N HIS A 32 10.26 -20.67 0.98
CA HIS A 32 10.74 -22.03 1.11
C HIS A 32 10.02 -22.79 2.25
N GLU A 33 9.76 -24.09 2.07
CA GLU A 33 8.99 -24.94 2.99
C GLU A 33 9.54 -24.93 4.43
N HIS A 34 10.86 -24.75 4.57
CA HIS A 34 11.56 -24.56 5.83
C HIS A 34 10.94 -23.47 6.72
N TYR A 35 10.36 -22.43 6.13
CA TYR A 35 9.76 -21.31 6.87
C TYR A 35 8.27 -21.51 7.18
N SER A 36 7.65 -22.60 6.73
CA SER A 36 6.22 -22.87 6.89
C SER A 36 5.77 -22.79 8.36
N GLU A 37 6.54 -23.36 9.28
CA GLU A 37 6.28 -23.35 10.72
C GLU A 37 6.36 -21.94 11.33
N LEU A 38 7.31 -21.11 10.88
CA LEU A 38 7.41 -19.72 11.30
C LEU A 38 6.25 -18.89 10.76
N LEU A 39 5.87 -19.13 9.50
CA LEU A 39 4.77 -18.42 8.86
C LEU A 39 3.42 -18.77 9.48
N LYS A 40 3.17 -20.00 9.94
CA LYS A 40 1.92 -20.35 10.65
C LYS A 40 1.65 -19.47 11.88
N LYS A 41 2.71 -18.95 12.52
CA LYS A 41 2.62 -18.08 13.71
C LYS A 41 2.26 -16.63 13.41
N LEU A 42 2.24 -16.22 12.14
CA LEU A 42 2.01 -14.84 11.72
C LEU A 42 0.65 -14.65 11.02
N PRO A 43 -0.02 -13.50 11.24
CA PRO A 43 -1.22 -13.15 10.48
C PRO A 43 -0.87 -12.75 9.03
N PRO A 44 -1.84 -12.86 8.09
CA PRO A 44 -1.61 -12.62 6.66
C PRO A 44 -1.02 -11.25 6.32
N SER A 45 -1.42 -10.19 7.03
CA SER A 45 -0.93 -8.83 6.82
C SER A 45 0.57 -8.68 7.11
N ILE A 46 1.08 -9.40 8.12
CA ILE A 46 2.51 -9.37 8.47
C ILE A 46 3.33 -10.16 7.44
N LYS A 47 2.83 -11.31 6.98
CA LYS A 47 3.48 -12.09 5.91
C LYS A 47 3.66 -11.25 4.64
N LYS A 48 2.60 -10.54 4.23
CA LYS A 48 2.62 -9.62 3.10
C LYS A 48 3.65 -8.48 3.28
N ASN A 49 3.73 -7.91 4.48
CA ASN A 49 4.70 -6.85 4.77
C ASN A 49 6.16 -7.36 4.69
N ILE A 50 6.42 -8.57 5.20
CA ILE A 50 7.74 -9.20 5.13
C ILE A 50 8.10 -9.46 3.67
N TRP A 51 7.20 -10.07 2.89
CA TRP A 51 7.41 -10.30 1.46
C TRP A 51 7.74 -9.01 0.71
N ASN A 52 6.91 -7.97 0.89
CA ASN A 52 7.14 -6.67 0.28
C ASN A 52 8.53 -6.10 0.61
N ARG A 53 8.98 -6.27 1.86
CA ARG A 53 10.30 -5.81 2.30
C ARG A 53 11.46 -6.61 1.68
N LEU A 54 11.25 -7.90 1.38
CA LEU A 54 12.25 -8.73 0.73
C LEU A 54 12.41 -8.34 -0.75
N ILE A 55 11.30 -8.07 -1.44
CA ILE A 55 11.31 -7.68 -2.87
C ILE A 55 11.64 -6.19 -3.09
N SER A 56 11.34 -5.30 -2.13
CA SER A 56 11.55 -3.86 -2.25
C SER A 56 12.86 -3.38 -1.60
N ARG A 57 13.79 -4.29 -1.29
CA ARG A 57 15.01 -3.97 -0.56
C ARG A 57 15.94 -3.14 -1.47
N VAL A 58 16.02 -1.83 -1.22
CA VAL A 58 16.71 -0.82 -2.05
C VAL A 58 18.19 -1.16 -2.35
N HIS A 59 18.86 -1.90 -1.47
CA HIS A 59 20.29 -2.22 -1.63
C HIS A 59 20.61 -3.70 -1.89
N ASN A 60 19.62 -4.62 -1.92
CA ASN A 60 19.81 -6.02 -2.32
C ASN A 60 18.44 -6.76 -2.35
N PRO A 61 17.62 -6.62 -3.41
CA PRO A 61 16.40 -7.41 -3.53
C PRO A 61 16.77 -8.89 -3.65
N LEU A 62 16.22 -9.74 -2.78
CA LEU A 62 16.49 -11.18 -2.83
C LEU A 62 15.87 -11.75 -4.11
N SER A 63 16.67 -12.45 -4.92
CA SER A 63 16.18 -13.13 -6.13
C SER A 63 15.28 -14.32 -5.76
N GLU A 64 14.50 -14.79 -6.72
CA GLU A 64 13.63 -15.96 -6.58
C GLU A 64 14.38 -17.23 -6.13
N GLU A 65 15.65 -17.35 -6.48
CA GLU A 65 16.53 -18.46 -6.04
C GLU A 65 16.91 -18.35 -4.56
N GLN A 66 17.08 -17.12 -4.05
CA GLN A 66 17.46 -16.87 -2.66
C GLN A 66 16.27 -17.00 -1.71
N THR A 67 15.05 -16.71 -2.18
CA THR A 67 13.81 -16.94 -1.43
C THR A 67 13.35 -18.40 -1.46
N SER A 68 13.78 -19.14 -2.48
CA SER A 68 13.61 -20.59 -2.61
C SER A 68 14.71 -21.38 -1.88
N SER A 69 15.74 -20.74 -1.33
CA SER A 69 16.81 -21.37 -0.53
C SER A 69 16.74 -20.94 0.94
N ILE A 70 17.36 -21.71 1.83
CA ILE A 70 17.40 -21.41 3.27
C ILE A 70 18.47 -20.33 3.51
N HIS A 71 18.03 -19.09 3.73
CA HIS A 71 18.88 -17.94 4.03
C HIS A 71 18.67 -17.46 5.47
N SER A 72 19.77 -17.26 6.21
CA SER A 72 19.77 -16.83 7.63
C SER A 72 19.18 -15.44 7.85
N ASP A 73 19.40 -14.49 6.93
CA ASP A 73 18.73 -13.17 6.95
C ASP A 73 17.20 -13.27 6.92
N ILE A 74 16.64 -14.22 6.16
CA ILE A 74 15.19 -14.41 6.07
C ILE A 74 14.66 -14.98 7.39
N GLU A 75 15.38 -15.94 7.97
CA GLU A 75 15.04 -16.56 9.24
C GLU A 75 15.08 -15.55 10.41
N SER A 76 16.16 -14.78 10.53
CA SER A 76 16.30 -13.75 11.57
C SER A 76 15.24 -12.64 11.43
N LEU A 77 14.89 -12.26 10.20
CA LEU A 77 13.79 -11.34 9.93
C LEU A 77 12.43 -11.91 10.37
N LEU A 78 12.17 -13.19 10.08
CA LEU A 78 10.93 -13.87 10.49
C LEU A 78 10.83 -13.97 12.01
N ILE A 79 11.89 -14.44 12.68
CA ILE A 79 11.94 -14.58 14.15
C ILE A 79 11.71 -13.23 14.82
N SER A 80 12.42 -12.18 14.40
CA SER A 80 12.26 -10.84 14.99
C SER A 80 10.85 -10.26 14.79
N LYS A 81 10.19 -10.58 13.67
CA LYS A 81 8.80 -10.18 13.43
C LYS A 81 7.80 -10.98 14.25
N ILE A 82 8.03 -12.27 14.45
CA ILE A 82 7.22 -13.13 15.33
C ILE A 82 7.31 -12.61 16.76
N ASP A 83 8.50 -12.32 17.27
CA ASP A 83 8.69 -11.78 18.62
C ASP A 83 8.01 -10.43 18.81
N LYS A 84 8.18 -9.53 17.83
CA LYS A 84 7.52 -8.22 17.86
C LYS A 84 6.01 -8.34 17.84
N TYR A 85 5.47 -9.26 17.04
CA TYR A 85 4.04 -9.55 16.99
C TYR A 85 3.52 -10.15 18.30
N ALA A 86 4.22 -11.13 18.86
CA ALA A 86 3.86 -11.76 20.13
C ALA A 86 3.85 -10.75 21.29
N LYS A 87 4.89 -9.91 21.39
CA LYS A 87 4.95 -8.81 22.38
C LYS A 87 3.76 -7.86 22.23
N LYS A 88 3.46 -7.42 21.02
CA LYS A 88 2.31 -6.54 20.74
C LYS A 88 0.97 -7.19 21.08
N LYS A 89 0.80 -8.47 20.74
CA LYS A 89 -0.41 -9.25 21.03
C LYS A 89 -0.64 -9.44 22.53
N ASN A 90 0.42 -9.71 23.29
CA ASN A 90 0.35 -9.87 24.74
C ASN A 90 0.03 -8.54 25.44
N LEU A 91 0.57 -7.42 24.95
CA LEU A 91 0.21 -6.09 25.45
C LEU A 91 -1.27 -5.78 25.18
N GLN A 92 -1.77 -6.04 23.98
CA GLN A 92 -3.20 -5.86 23.65
C GLN A 92 -4.11 -6.72 24.53
N ARG A 93 -3.73 -7.98 24.80
CA ARG A 93 -4.46 -8.85 25.74
C ARG A 93 -4.43 -8.31 27.16
N ARG A 94 -3.29 -7.83 27.65
CA ARG A 94 -3.17 -7.25 28.99
C ARG A 94 -4.02 -5.98 29.12
N SER A 95 -3.96 -5.07 28.15
CA SER A 95 -4.80 -3.88 28.12
C SER A 95 -6.30 -4.23 28.04
N LYS A 96 -6.66 -5.25 27.26
CA LYS A 96 -8.05 -5.73 27.18
C LYS A 96 -8.52 -6.38 28.49
N LEU A 97 -7.69 -7.20 29.13
CA LEU A 97 -8.02 -7.80 30.44
C LEU A 97 -8.14 -6.74 31.54
N ILE A 98 -7.31 -5.69 31.51
CA ILE A 98 -7.43 -4.56 32.43
C ILE A 98 -8.76 -3.85 32.20
N LEU A 99 -9.14 -3.59 30.95
CA LEU A 99 -10.42 -2.98 30.59
C LEU A 99 -11.62 -3.86 30.99
N ASP A 100 -11.55 -5.16 30.73
CA ASP A 100 -12.61 -6.12 31.06
C ASP A 100 -12.73 -6.32 32.59
N HIS A 101 -11.62 -6.28 33.32
CA HIS A 101 -11.62 -6.34 34.79
C HIS A 101 -12.13 -5.04 35.43
N SER A 102 -11.82 -3.88 34.84
CA SER A 102 -12.44 -2.60 35.22
C SER A 102 -13.95 -2.62 34.99
N ARG A 103 -14.43 -3.30 33.95
CA ARG A 103 -15.86 -3.44 33.67
C ARG A 103 -16.56 -4.41 34.64
N SER A 104 -15.95 -5.55 34.96
CA SER A 104 -16.52 -6.49 35.95
C SER A 104 -16.50 -5.94 37.38
N ASN A 105 -15.48 -5.15 37.73
CA ASN A 105 -15.40 -4.52 39.04
C ASN A 105 -16.40 -3.38 39.18
N LEU A 106 -16.81 -2.72 38.09
CA LEU A 106 -17.87 -1.71 38.10
C LEU A 106 -19.23 -2.32 38.50
N ASP A 107 -19.57 -3.48 37.94
CA ASP A 107 -20.82 -4.20 38.23
C ASP A 107 -20.87 -4.73 39.69
N GLN A 108 -19.71 -5.09 40.27
CA GLN A 108 -19.62 -5.57 41.66
C GLN A 108 -19.52 -4.41 42.69
N THR A 109 -19.01 -3.24 42.29
CA THR A 109 -18.92 -2.05 43.16
C THR A 109 -20.23 -1.27 43.21
N GLU A 110 -21.05 -1.27 42.16
CA GLU A 110 -22.37 -0.61 42.17
C GLU A 110 -23.32 -1.17 43.26
N ILE A 111 -23.20 -2.47 43.57
CA ILE A 111 -23.97 -3.15 44.63
C ILE A 111 -23.44 -2.82 46.04
N ASN A 112 -22.14 -2.53 46.19
CA ASN A 112 -21.50 -2.26 47.49
C ASN A 112 -21.35 -0.75 47.81
N LEU A 113 -21.52 0.15 46.84
CA LEU A 113 -21.33 1.59 47.03
C LEU A 113 -22.52 2.29 47.72
N LYS A 114 -23.68 1.65 47.84
CA LYS A 114 -24.86 2.25 48.48
C LYS A 114 -24.74 2.40 50.01
N SER A 115 -23.73 1.80 50.65
CA SER A 115 -23.60 1.77 52.11
C SER A 115 -22.45 2.59 52.71
N ASN A 116 -21.60 3.26 51.92
CA ASN A 116 -20.38 3.91 52.45
C ASN A 116 -20.10 5.31 51.88
N LEU A 117 -21.14 6.09 51.53
CA LEU A 117 -20.98 7.35 50.80
C LEU A 117 -20.32 8.49 51.62
N ASP A 118 -20.28 8.42 52.95
CA ASP A 118 -19.93 9.60 53.76
C ASP A 118 -18.43 9.80 54.05
N GLN A 119 -17.54 8.92 53.58
CA GLN A 119 -16.10 9.02 53.90
C GLN A 119 -15.17 9.27 52.69
N THR A 120 -15.67 9.17 51.45
CA THR A 120 -14.82 9.14 50.24
C THR A 120 -14.72 10.48 49.47
N GLU A 121 -15.53 11.48 49.82
CA GLU A 121 -15.65 12.73 49.05
C GLU A 121 -14.40 13.63 49.15
N ILE A 122 -13.62 13.50 50.23
CA ILE A 122 -12.43 14.35 50.48
C ILE A 122 -11.19 13.88 49.70
N ASN A 123 -11.06 12.58 49.39
CA ASN A 123 -9.88 12.01 48.71
C ASN A 123 -9.98 11.94 47.18
N LEU A 124 -11.18 12.05 46.60
CA LEU A 124 -11.40 11.93 45.15
C LEU A 124 -11.41 13.26 44.39
N ARG A 125 -11.52 14.38 45.10
CA ARG A 125 -11.58 15.73 44.52
C ARG A 125 -10.37 16.09 43.65
N PRO A 126 -9.10 15.76 44.02
CA PRO A 126 -7.95 16.03 43.17
C PRO A 126 -7.94 15.15 41.91
N ASN A 127 -8.33 13.87 42.03
CA ASN A 127 -8.30 12.91 40.92
C ASN A 127 -9.37 13.23 39.85
N LEU A 128 -10.55 13.69 40.25
CA LEU A 128 -11.59 14.14 39.32
C LEU A 128 -11.18 15.38 38.51
N GLN A 129 -10.44 16.33 39.12
CA GLN A 129 -9.89 17.47 38.39
C GLN A 129 -8.83 17.05 37.37
N VAL A 130 -7.95 16.12 37.72
CA VAL A 130 -6.92 15.60 36.81
C VAL A 130 -7.55 14.88 35.61
N ILE A 131 -8.54 14.01 35.84
CA ILE A 131 -9.23 13.27 34.76
C ILE A 131 -9.96 14.23 33.82
N ASN A 132 -10.70 15.21 34.34
CA ASN A 132 -11.39 16.22 33.52
C ASN A 132 -10.39 17.04 32.67
N SER A 133 -9.21 17.37 33.23
CA SER A 133 -8.18 18.10 32.51
C SER A 133 -7.51 17.25 31.42
N GLU A 134 -7.37 15.95 31.62
CA GLU A 134 -6.76 15.03 30.65
C GLU A 134 -7.69 14.77 29.45
N ASP A 135 -9.01 14.66 29.69
CA ASP A 135 -10.01 14.55 28.62
C ASP A 135 -10.10 15.85 27.79
N GLU A 136 -10.01 17.01 28.43
CA GLU A 136 -9.99 18.31 27.74
C GLU A 136 -8.71 18.48 26.90
N ILE A 137 -7.56 18.04 27.41
CA ILE A 137 -6.29 18.02 26.65
C ILE A 137 -6.40 17.06 25.46
N ASN A 138 -6.93 15.85 25.66
CA ASN A 138 -7.10 14.85 24.60
C ASN A 138 -8.06 15.33 23.50
N ALA A 139 -9.15 16.01 23.86
CA ALA A 139 -10.08 16.60 22.91
C ALA A 139 -9.41 17.69 22.06
N ARG A 140 -8.69 18.63 22.69
CA ARG A 140 -7.95 19.69 21.98
C ARG A 140 -6.85 19.15 21.08
N VAL A 141 -6.12 18.12 21.52
CA VAL A 141 -5.10 17.45 20.71
C VAL A 141 -5.74 16.77 19.49
N LYS A 142 -6.89 16.11 19.67
CA LYS A 142 -7.62 15.46 18.57
C LYS A 142 -8.15 16.47 17.55
N GLU A 143 -8.65 17.61 18.00
CA GLU A 143 -9.14 18.68 17.12
C GLU A 143 -7.98 19.33 16.34
N SER A 144 -6.91 19.72 17.04
CA SER A 144 -5.71 20.30 16.43
C SER A 144 -5.05 19.36 15.41
N THR A 145 -5.00 18.07 15.70
CA THR A 145 -4.45 17.07 14.76
C THR A 145 -5.34 16.90 13.53
N GLN A 146 -6.67 16.98 13.69
CA GLN A 146 -7.60 16.90 12.57
C GLN A 146 -7.54 18.14 11.66
N GLU A 147 -7.44 19.33 12.24
CA GLU A 147 -7.26 20.58 11.48
C GLU A 147 -5.94 20.60 10.70
N THR A 148 -4.86 20.15 11.34
CA THR A 148 -3.55 20.01 10.70
C THR A 148 -3.61 19.02 9.54
N LEU A 149 -4.29 17.88 9.71
CA LEU A 149 -4.46 16.88 8.66
C LEU A 149 -5.24 17.45 7.46
N ASN A 150 -6.31 18.19 7.71
CA ASN A 150 -7.13 18.81 6.66
C ASN A 150 -6.32 19.85 5.88
N SER A 151 -5.57 20.70 6.58
CA SER A 151 -4.68 21.71 5.98
C SER A 151 -3.61 21.06 5.09
N ILE A 152 -2.95 20.01 5.58
CA ILE A 152 -1.94 19.25 4.80
C ILE A 152 -2.58 18.64 3.55
N LYS A 153 -3.77 18.05 3.67
CA LYS A 153 -4.48 17.44 2.55
C LYS A 153 -4.81 18.49 1.47
N GLN A 154 -5.34 19.64 1.87
CA GLN A 154 -5.67 20.73 0.96
C GLN A 154 -4.42 21.30 0.27
N GLN A 155 -3.34 21.50 1.02
CA GLN A 155 -2.07 21.97 0.46
C GLN A 155 -1.51 20.99 -0.58
N LYS A 156 -1.55 19.69 -0.28
CA LYS A 156 -1.09 18.65 -1.20
C LYS A 156 -1.93 18.54 -2.46
N GLU A 157 -3.23 18.79 -2.36
CA GLU A 157 -4.13 18.82 -3.53
C GLU A 157 -3.81 19.99 -4.46
N VAL A 158 -3.57 21.18 -3.91
CA VAL A 158 -3.16 22.37 -4.68
C VAL A 158 -1.81 22.13 -5.37
N GLU A 159 -0.81 21.62 -4.63
CA GLU A 159 0.52 21.31 -5.16
C GLU A 159 0.45 20.29 -6.31
N CYS A 160 -0.33 19.22 -6.13
CA CYS A 160 -0.53 18.20 -7.16
C CYS A 160 -1.17 18.75 -8.44
N ASN A 161 -2.21 19.59 -8.29
CA ASN A 161 -2.86 20.23 -9.42
C ASN A 161 -1.90 21.16 -10.19
N GLN A 162 -1.08 21.93 -9.47
CA GLN A 162 -0.10 22.82 -10.07
C GLN A 162 0.97 22.04 -10.85
N ILE A 163 1.50 20.96 -10.29
CA ILE A 163 2.48 20.07 -10.94
C ILE A 163 1.88 19.46 -12.21
N ARG A 164 0.63 19.00 -12.17
CA ARG A 164 -0.06 18.43 -13.33
C ARG A 164 -0.18 19.44 -14.47
N LEU A 165 -0.57 20.69 -14.17
CA LEU A 165 -0.68 21.75 -15.16
C LEU A 165 0.68 22.14 -15.75
N ASP A 166 1.71 22.27 -14.90
CA ASP A 166 3.07 22.58 -15.34
C ASP A 166 3.63 21.49 -16.28
N MET A 167 3.45 20.21 -15.93
CA MET A 167 3.85 19.10 -16.78
C MET A 167 3.11 19.10 -18.13
N ALA A 168 1.79 19.33 -18.13
CA ALA A 168 1.00 19.39 -19.35
C ALA A 168 1.44 20.55 -20.27
N LEU A 169 1.75 21.71 -19.68
CA LEU A 169 2.27 22.85 -20.44
C LEU A 169 3.66 22.56 -21.02
N LYS A 170 4.57 22.00 -20.22
CA LYS A 170 5.92 21.62 -20.67
C LYS A 170 5.87 20.56 -21.76
N SER A 171 5.03 19.53 -21.64
CA SER A 171 4.88 18.50 -22.66
C SER A 171 4.33 19.08 -23.96
N ARG A 172 3.35 20.00 -23.89
CA ARG A 172 2.79 20.69 -25.07
C ARG A 172 3.86 21.50 -25.78
N ASN A 173 4.64 22.29 -25.03
CA ASN A 173 5.70 23.13 -25.59
C ASN A 173 6.82 22.28 -26.22
N LEU A 174 7.20 21.17 -25.58
CA LEU A 174 8.19 20.24 -26.12
C LEU A 174 7.72 19.58 -27.41
N PHE A 175 6.47 19.10 -27.42
CA PHE A 175 5.85 18.51 -28.60
C PHE A 175 5.79 19.51 -29.77
N GLU A 176 5.34 20.75 -29.51
CA GLU A 176 5.30 21.80 -30.51
C GLU A 176 6.69 22.12 -31.07
N HIS A 177 7.70 22.22 -30.20
CA HIS A 177 9.09 22.47 -30.61
C HIS A 177 9.64 21.33 -31.51
N ILE A 178 9.42 20.08 -31.10
CA ILE A 178 9.86 18.90 -31.86
C ILE A 178 9.13 18.82 -33.21
N LEU A 179 7.82 19.06 -33.25
CA LEU A 179 7.06 19.10 -34.49
C LEU A 179 7.59 20.17 -35.44
N LYS A 180 7.79 21.40 -34.96
CA LYS A 180 8.34 22.50 -35.77
C LYS A 180 9.71 22.14 -36.35
N LYS A 181 10.56 21.46 -35.57
CA LYS A 181 11.85 20.94 -36.05
C LYS A 181 11.66 19.95 -37.19
N TYR A 182 10.82 18.92 -37.02
CA TYR A 182 10.61 17.91 -38.06
C TYR A 182 9.93 18.44 -39.33
N ILE A 183 9.07 19.46 -39.20
CA ILE A 183 8.49 20.16 -40.35
C ILE A 183 9.58 20.92 -41.10
N ARG A 184 10.41 21.70 -40.39
CA ARG A 184 11.47 22.51 -41.00
C ARG A 184 12.54 21.66 -41.68
N ASP A 185 12.93 20.56 -41.05
CA ASP A 185 14.01 19.70 -41.54
C ASP A 185 13.53 18.69 -42.59
N GLY A 186 12.27 18.81 -43.05
CA GLY A 186 11.72 18.02 -44.16
C GLY A 186 11.26 16.60 -43.79
N THR A 187 11.53 16.15 -42.56
CA THR A 187 11.30 14.76 -42.13
C THR A 187 9.84 14.34 -42.24
N ILE A 188 8.89 15.22 -41.88
CA ILE A 188 7.46 14.91 -41.98
C ILE A 188 7.05 14.67 -43.44
N TYR A 189 7.56 15.48 -44.37
CA TYR A 189 7.23 15.34 -45.79
C TYR A 189 7.80 14.05 -46.39
N ASN A 190 9.02 13.67 -46.00
CA ASN A 190 9.62 12.40 -46.40
C ASN A 190 8.80 11.20 -45.90
N LEU A 191 8.31 11.25 -44.65
CA LEU A 191 7.46 10.20 -44.09
C LEU A 191 6.11 10.10 -44.82
N ILE A 192 5.49 11.24 -45.15
CA ILE A 192 4.24 11.26 -45.93
C ILE A 192 4.48 10.61 -47.30
N HIS A 193 5.56 10.99 -48.00
CA HIS A 193 5.88 10.42 -49.30
C HIS A 193 6.04 8.90 -49.27
N LEU A 194 6.75 8.37 -48.26
CA LEU A 194 6.89 6.93 -48.06
C LEU A 194 5.56 6.21 -47.78
N LEU A 195 4.62 6.88 -47.10
CA LEU A 195 3.29 6.34 -46.87
C LEU A 195 2.47 6.30 -48.17
N GLU A 196 2.51 7.38 -48.96
CA GLU A 196 1.82 7.46 -50.27
C GLU A 196 2.33 6.38 -51.24
N GLU A 197 3.64 6.10 -51.23
CA GLU A 197 4.22 5.00 -52.02
C GLU A 197 3.73 3.62 -51.56
N ALA A 198 3.51 3.44 -50.26
CA ALA A 198 3.10 2.16 -49.69
C ALA A 198 1.60 1.88 -49.84
N ASP A 199 0.74 2.90 -49.70
CA ASP A 199 -0.72 2.76 -49.69
C ASP A 199 -1.40 3.22 -50.99
N GLY A 200 -0.67 3.86 -51.91
CA GLY A 200 -1.19 4.42 -53.16
C GLY A 200 -2.19 5.57 -52.98
N THR A 201 -2.35 6.05 -51.75
CA THR A 201 -3.29 7.10 -51.37
C THR A 201 -2.54 8.42 -51.31
N ARG A 202 -2.96 9.39 -52.12
CA ARG A 202 -2.35 10.72 -52.12
C ARG A 202 -2.92 11.58 -50.99
N TYR A 203 -2.07 12.03 -50.07
CA TYR A 203 -2.49 12.89 -48.99
C TYR A 203 -2.58 14.36 -49.45
N PRO A 204 -3.49 15.17 -48.87
CA PRO A 204 -3.58 16.58 -49.20
C PRO A 204 -2.29 17.33 -48.87
N ASP A 205 -1.86 18.23 -49.76
CA ASP A 205 -0.67 19.06 -49.55
C ASP A 205 -0.90 20.07 -48.41
N ILE A 206 -0.44 19.70 -47.22
CA ILE A 206 -0.52 20.49 -46.00
C ILE A 206 0.61 21.53 -45.87
N SER A 207 1.55 21.61 -46.83
CA SER A 207 2.65 22.59 -46.82
C SER A 207 2.15 24.05 -46.81
N ARG A 208 0.92 24.28 -47.27
CA ARG A 208 0.29 25.61 -47.34
C ARG A 208 -0.51 26.02 -46.09
N ILE A 209 -0.70 25.12 -45.11
CA ILE A 209 -1.53 25.42 -43.91
C ILE A 209 -0.86 26.46 -42.99
N VAL A 210 0.45 26.70 -43.13
CA VAL A 210 1.23 27.62 -42.27
C VAL A 210 0.93 29.11 -42.53
N LYS A 211 0.18 29.48 -43.58
CA LYS A 211 -0.18 30.88 -43.87
C LYS A 211 -1.62 31.24 -43.47
N LYS A 212 -1.93 31.21 -42.18
CA LYS A 212 -3.03 32.00 -41.60
C LYS A 212 -2.78 32.14 -40.10
N ASN A 213 -2.09 33.22 -39.74
CA ASN A 213 -2.25 34.07 -38.55
C ASN A 213 -1.11 35.09 -38.53
#